data_AF-A0A9Q0Y726-F1
#
_entry.id   AF-A0A9Q0Y726-F1
#
_cell.length_a   1.000
_cell.length_b   1.000
_cell.length_c   1.000
_cell.angle_alpha   90.00
_cell.angle_beta   90.00
_cell.angle_gamma   90.00
#
_symmetry.space_group_name_H-M   'P 1'
#
loop_
_entity.id
_entity.type
_entity.pdbx_description
1 polymer ?
#
loop_
_entity_poly.entity_id
_entity_poly.type
_entity_poly.pdbx_seq_one_letter_code
_entity_poly.pdbx_strand_id
1 'polypeptide(L)'
;MAGRGLGCCCCSSSSTAATTAASSSSSAATLGAFNEDNARFLLLAGLILLYMLCGAAVFSALEQPSERQAQQKWQARLDNFSRRHNLTPAELRDFLCQYEVAYVAGIRANDLRPRWDFPGAFYFVSTVVSTIGHSCTHFIMRRLTK
;
A
#
# COMPACT_ATOMS: atom_id res chain seq x y z
N MET A 1 -35.71 -17.32 49.41
CA MET A 1 -37.04 -17.85 49.05
C MET A 1 -37.36 -17.37 47.64
N ALA A 2 -37.66 -18.22 46.66
CA ALA A 2 -38.84 -19.09 46.54
C ALA A 2 -40.14 -18.27 46.31
N GLY A 3 -40.93 -18.51 45.26
CA GLY A 3 -40.79 -19.55 44.23
C GLY A 3 -41.78 -19.44 43.06
N ARG A 4 -41.79 -20.49 42.21
CA ARG A 4 -42.60 -20.64 40.98
C ARG A 4 -44.05 -21.06 41.31
N GLY A 5 -44.99 -20.74 40.42
CA GLY A 5 -46.32 -21.38 40.31
C GLY A 5 -47.13 -20.71 39.20
N LEU A 6 -47.30 -21.25 38.00
CA LEU A 6 -48.02 -22.46 37.52
C LEU A 6 -49.55 -22.33 37.45
N GLY A 7 -50.06 -22.67 36.25
CA GLY A 7 -51.45 -22.72 35.79
C GLY A 7 -51.42 -22.66 34.24
N CYS A 8 -51.57 -23.72 33.44
CA CYS A 8 -52.45 -24.90 33.49
C CYS A 8 -53.92 -24.46 33.69
N CYS A 9 -54.92 -24.79 32.86
CA CYS A 9 -55.04 -25.70 31.70
C CYS A 9 -56.24 -25.22 30.81
N CYS A 10 -56.62 -25.79 29.66
CA CYS A 10 -56.23 -27.03 28.96
C CYS A 10 -56.55 -26.95 27.44
N CYS A 11 -56.01 -27.88 26.63
CA CYS A 11 -56.79 -28.54 25.57
C CYS A 11 -56.18 -29.91 25.24
N SER A 12 -56.97 -30.98 25.33
CA SER A 12 -56.48 -32.36 25.41
C SER A 12 -56.70 -33.14 24.12
N SER A 13 -55.77 -34.07 23.84
CA SER A 13 -55.96 -35.30 23.03
C SER A 13 -56.16 -35.10 21.51
N SER A 14 -55.70 -35.98 20.61
CA SER A 14 -55.30 -37.39 20.79
C SER A 14 -54.10 -37.78 19.91
N SER A 15 -53.41 -38.85 20.30
CA SER A 15 -52.16 -39.34 19.71
C SER A 15 -52.32 -40.17 18.43
N THR A 16 -51.29 -40.15 17.57
CA THR A 16 -50.73 -41.39 16.98
C THR A 16 -49.24 -41.24 16.70
N ALA A 17 -48.51 -42.36 16.68
CA ALA A 17 -47.06 -42.40 16.84
C ALA A 17 -46.28 -42.63 15.53
N ALA A 18 -44.99 -42.30 15.60
CA ALA A 18 -43.87 -42.80 14.78
C ALA A 18 -43.92 -42.60 13.25
N THR A 19 -42.86 -41.99 12.70
CA THR A 19 -41.84 -42.71 11.90
C THR A 19 -40.61 -41.81 11.71
N THR A 20 -39.43 -42.42 11.79
CA THR A 20 -38.12 -41.83 11.47
C THR A 20 -37.98 -41.42 10.00
N ALA A 21 -37.45 -40.22 9.73
CA ALA A 21 -36.70 -39.95 8.51
C ALA A 21 -35.64 -38.87 8.76
N ALA A 22 -34.43 -39.07 8.24
CA ALA A 22 -33.32 -38.15 8.41
C ALA A 22 -33.20 -37.19 7.21
N SER A 23 -32.48 -36.08 7.47
CA SER A 23 -31.60 -35.39 6.50
C SER A 23 -32.16 -34.55 5.34
N SER A 24 -31.34 -33.55 5.01
CA SER A 24 -31.18 -32.88 3.70
C SER A 24 -32.29 -31.97 3.15
N SER A 25 -32.08 -30.65 3.29
CA SER A 25 -32.37 -29.65 2.22
C SER A 25 -31.87 -28.22 2.55
N SER A 26 -30.58 -28.06 2.89
CA SER A 26 -29.98 -26.71 3.03
C SER A 26 -28.59 -26.54 2.40
N SER A 27 -28.15 -27.50 1.57
CA SER A 27 -26.83 -27.44 0.89
C SER A 27 -26.86 -26.72 -0.47
N ALA A 28 -28.04 -26.53 -1.07
CA ALA A 28 -28.18 -25.84 -2.36
C ALA A 28 -28.09 -24.31 -2.24
N ALA A 29 -28.59 -23.75 -1.14
CA ALA A 29 -28.55 -22.31 -0.88
C ALA A 29 -27.11 -21.79 -0.70
N THR A 30 -26.24 -22.57 -0.05
CA THR A 30 -24.85 -22.16 0.21
C THR A 30 -24.00 -22.17 -1.05
N LEU A 31 -24.15 -23.17 -1.94
CA LEU A 31 -23.41 -23.22 -3.20
C LEU A 31 -23.79 -22.09 -4.17
N GLY A 32 -25.09 -21.75 -4.24
CA GLY A 32 -25.56 -20.58 -5.00
C GLY A 32 -25.04 -19.26 -4.40
N ALA A 33 -25.13 -19.10 -3.09
CA ALA A 33 -24.65 -17.91 -2.39
C ALA A 33 -23.13 -17.72 -2.54
N PHE A 34 -22.32 -18.77 -2.36
CA PHE A 34 -20.87 -18.67 -2.57
C PHE A 34 -20.52 -18.23 -4.00
N ASN A 35 -21.23 -18.70 -5.02
CA ASN A 35 -20.92 -18.31 -6.40
C ASN A 35 -21.38 -16.88 -6.73
N GLU A 36 -22.49 -16.43 -6.16
CA GLU A 36 -22.99 -15.04 -6.21
C GLU A 36 -22.03 -14.09 -5.45
N ASP A 37 -21.59 -14.46 -4.26
CA ASP A 37 -20.62 -13.67 -3.47
C ASP A 37 -19.23 -13.67 -4.11
N ASN A 38 -18.76 -14.79 -4.66
CA ASN A 38 -17.53 -14.83 -5.47
C ASN A 38 -17.65 -13.95 -6.72
N ALA A 39 -18.80 -13.96 -7.41
CA ALA A 39 -19.04 -13.08 -8.54
C ALA A 39 -19.02 -11.60 -8.12
N ARG A 40 -19.57 -11.26 -6.94
CA ARG A 40 -19.48 -9.91 -6.36
C ARG A 40 -18.04 -9.54 -6.01
N PHE A 41 -17.27 -10.41 -5.35
CA PHE A 41 -15.85 -10.17 -5.05
C PHE A 41 -15.04 -9.97 -6.34
N LEU A 42 -15.28 -10.75 -7.38
CA LEU A 42 -14.64 -10.58 -8.69
C LEU A 42 -15.06 -9.29 -9.39
N LEU A 43 -16.34 -8.89 -9.29
CA LEU A 43 -16.84 -7.61 -9.82
C LEU A 43 -16.18 -6.43 -9.08
N LEU A 44 -16.17 -6.44 -7.73
CA LEU A 44 -15.49 -5.43 -6.93
C LEU A 44 -13.99 -5.37 -7.24
N ALA A 45 -13.31 -6.52 -7.35
CA ALA A 45 -11.90 -6.57 -7.73
C ALA A 45 -11.67 -6.00 -9.14
N GLY A 46 -12.52 -6.34 -10.11
CA GLY A 46 -12.49 -5.77 -11.46
C GLY A 46 -12.73 -4.27 -11.49
N LEU A 47 -13.67 -3.76 -10.69
CA LEU A 47 -13.94 -2.33 -10.53
C LEU A 47 -12.76 -1.58 -9.90
N ILE A 48 -12.12 -2.17 -8.87
CA ILE A 48 -10.91 -1.62 -8.23
C ILE A 48 -9.75 -1.62 -9.23
N LEU A 49 -9.55 -2.70 -9.99
CA LEU A 49 -8.51 -2.75 -11.04
C LEU A 49 -8.76 -1.71 -12.13
N LEU A 50 -10.00 -1.55 -12.60
CA LEU A 50 -10.37 -0.52 -13.57
C LEU A 50 -10.10 0.89 -13.02
N TYR A 51 -10.50 1.16 -11.76
CA TYR A 51 -10.21 2.42 -11.09
C TYR A 51 -8.70 2.69 -10.99
N MET A 52 -7.90 1.69 -10.61
CA MET A 52 -6.45 1.79 -10.54
C MET A 52 -5.80 2.02 -11.91
N LEU A 53 -6.30 1.37 -12.98
CA LEU A 53 -5.83 1.58 -14.35
C LEU A 53 -6.19 2.98 -14.87
N CYS A 54 -7.41 3.46 -14.62
CA CYS A 54 -7.81 4.83 -14.93
C CYS A 54 -6.96 5.85 -14.17
N GLY A 55 -6.74 5.65 -12.87
CA GLY A 55 -5.85 6.47 -12.06
C GLY A 55 -4.42 6.50 -12.61
N ALA A 56 -3.85 5.32 -12.90
CA ALA A 56 -2.51 5.20 -13.47
C ALA A 56 -2.38 5.90 -14.84
N ALA A 57 -3.39 5.79 -15.71
CA ALA A 57 -3.41 6.48 -16.99
C ALA A 57 -3.46 8.01 -16.83
N VAL A 58 -4.28 8.52 -15.90
CA VAL A 58 -4.39 9.96 -15.60
C VAL A 58 -3.09 10.49 -15.00
N PHE A 59 -2.52 9.83 -13.97
CA PHE A 59 -1.24 10.24 -13.39
C PHE A 59 -0.11 10.14 -14.42
N SER A 60 -0.05 9.08 -15.23
CA SER A 60 0.93 8.97 -16.31
C SER A 60 0.81 10.12 -17.31
N ALA A 61 -0.40 10.53 -17.72
CA ALA A 61 -0.58 11.64 -18.66
C ALA A 61 -0.17 13.00 -18.06
N LEU A 62 -0.41 13.20 -16.76
CA LEU A 62 -0.09 14.46 -16.06
C LEU A 62 1.40 14.57 -15.67
N GLU A 63 2.03 13.49 -15.23
CA GLU A 63 3.40 13.51 -14.68
C GLU A 63 4.48 13.26 -15.75
N GLN A 64 4.23 12.43 -16.77
CA GLN A 64 5.17 12.16 -17.85
C GLN A 64 5.73 13.42 -18.57
N PRO A 65 4.95 14.48 -18.88
CA PRO A 65 5.52 15.69 -19.46
C PRO A 65 6.45 16.44 -18.49
N SER A 66 6.13 16.44 -17.19
CA SER A 66 6.97 17.03 -16.13
C SER A 66 8.29 16.27 -15.99
N GLU A 67 8.23 14.94 -15.96
CA GLU A 67 9.40 14.06 -15.88
C GLU A 67 10.33 14.26 -17.09
N ARG A 68 9.79 14.24 -18.32
CA ARG A 68 10.56 14.50 -19.54
C ARG A 68 11.21 15.88 -19.53
N GLN A 69 10.51 16.91 -19.05
CA GLN A 69 11.08 18.26 -18.95
C GLN A 69 12.20 18.32 -17.90
N ALA A 70 12.07 17.60 -16.78
CA ALA A 70 13.11 17.48 -15.76
C ALA A 70 14.35 16.75 -16.31
N GLN A 71 14.16 15.64 -17.05
CA GLN A 71 15.23 14.90 -17.73
C GLN A 71 15.97 15.78 -18.75
N GLN A 72 15.26 16.53 -19.59
CA GLN A 72 15.86 17.47 -20.56
C GLN A 72 16.65 18.59 -19.86
N LYS A 73 16.09 19.19 -18.80
CA LYS A 73 16.79 20.20 -17.98
C LYS A 73 18.03 19.64 -17.31
N TRP A 74 18.03 18.37 -16.91
CA TRP A 74 19.17 17.68 -16.32
C TRP A 74 20.27 17.41 -17.35
N GLN A 75 19.92 16.86 -18.52
CA GLN A 75 20.86 16.64 -19.64
C GLN A 75 21.51 17.96 -20.07
N ALA A 76 20.73 19.03 -20.28
CA ALA A 76 21.27 20.34 -20.64
C ALA A 76 22.23 20.93 -19.59
N ARG A 77 22.04 20.63 -18.30
CA ARG A 77 22.98 21.01 -17.22
C ARG A 77 24.27 20.21 -17.29
N LEU A 78 24.19 18.89 -17.50
CA LEU A 78 25.36 18.03 -17.66
C LEU A 78 26.18 18.41 -18.90
N ASP A 79 25.53 18.66 -20.04
CA ASP A 79 26.21 19.10 -21.27
C ASP A 79 26.89 20.46 -21.09
N ASN A 80 26.24 21.41 -20.41
CA ASN A 80 26.84 22.71 -20.11
C ASN A 80 28.08 22.56 -19.19
N PHE A 81 27.99 21.69 -18.19
CA PHE A 81 29.08 21.40 -17.26
C PHE A 81 30.26 20.70 -17.94
N SER A 82 30.00 19.65 -18.73
CA SER A 82 31.02 18.96 -19.55
C SER A 82 31.75 19.94 -20.46
N ARG A 83 31.02 20.81 -21.19
CA ARG A 83 31.62 21.84 -22.05
C ARG A 83 32.42 22.89 -21.28
N ARG A 84 31.98 23.31 -20.10
CA ARG A 84 32.69 24.30 -19.25
C ARG A 84 34.00 23.75 -18.67
N HIS A 85 34.02 22.48 -18.30
CA HIS A 85 35.16 21.83 -17.65
C HIS A 85 35.98 20.95 -18.60
N ASN A 86 35.62 20.92 -19.90
CA ASN A 86 36.24 20.14 -20.96
C ASN A 86 36.33 18.63 -20.65
N LEU A 87 35.35 18.11 -19.89
CA LEU A 87 35.27 16.71 -19.45
C LEU A 87 34.64 15.84 -20.52
N THR A 88 35.15 14.62 -20.72
CA THR A 88 34.49 13.67 -21.62
C THR A 88 33.14 13.22 -21.04
N PRO A 89 32.15 12.88 -21.89
CA PRO A 89 30.86 12.35 -21.41
C PRO A 89 30.99 11.02 -20.63
N ALA A 90 32.09 10.28 -20.81
CA ALA A 90 32.36 9.06 -20.06
C ALA A 90 32.79 9.38 -18.62
N GLU A 91 33.81 10.22 -18.43
CA GLU A 91 34.30 10.63 -17.10
C GLU A 91 33.20 11.28 -16.25
N LEU A 92 32.36 12.13 -16.87
CA LEU A 92 31.24 12.76 -16.17
C LEU A 92 30.19 11.74 -15.70
N ARG A 93 29.95 10.68 -16.48
CA ARG A 93 29.03 9.59 -16.12
C ARG A 93 29.61 8.69 -15.03
N ASP A 94 30.89 8.37 -15.08
CA ASP A 94 31.57 7.58 -14.05
C ASP A 94 31.60 8.32 -12.71
N PHE A 95 31.86 9.63 -12.72
CA PHE A 95 31.75 10.48 -11.54
C PHE A 95 30.32 10.51 -10.98
N LEU A 96 29.30 10.65 -11.85
CA LEU A 96 27.89 10.58 -11.44
C LEU A 96 27.51 9.22 -10.83
N CYS A 97 28.02 8.12 -11.40
CA CYS A 97 27.80 6.76 -10.90
C CYS A 97 28.42 6.58 -9.51
N GLN A 98 29.67 7.04 -9.30
CA GLN A 98 30.32 7.05 -8.00
C GLN A 98 29.56 7.92 -6.98
N TYR A 99 29.07 9.09 -7.40
CA TYR A 99 28.24 9.94 -6.57
C TYR A 99 26.89 9.29 -6.22
N GLU A 100 26.23 8.60 -7.15
CA GLU A 100 25.00 7.86 -6.90
C GLU A 100 25.23 6.73 -5.89
N VAL A 101 26.31 5.96 -6.02
CA VAL A 101 26.71 4.94 -5.04
C VAL A 101 26.95 5.56 -3.66
N ALA A 102 27.64 6.69 -3.57
CA ALA A 102 27.88 7.41 -2.31
C ALA A 102 26.58 7.98 -1.70
N TYR A 103 25.69 8.53 -2.53
CA TYR A 103 24.39 9.06 -2.13
C TYR A 103 23.46 7.95 -1.63
N VAL A 104 23.42 6.81 -2.32
CA VAL A 104 22.76 5.58 -1.88
C VAL A 104 23.37 5.04 -0.59
N ALA A 105 24.67 5.24 -0.37
CA ALA A 105 25.35 4.96 0.91
C ALA A 105 25.02 5.94 2.04
N GLY A 106 24.32 7.05 1.76
CA GLY A 106 23.90 8.07 2.71
C GLY A 106 24.86 9.25 2.83
N ILE A 107 25.98 9.24 2.12
CA ILE A 107 26.96 10.33 2.05
C ILE A 107 26.39 11.41 1.14
N ARG A 108 26.21 12.63 1.64
CA ARG A 108 25.70 13.77 0.85
C ARG A 108 26.81 14.76 0.57
N ALA A 109 26.87 15.29 -0.65
CA ALA A 109 27.84 16.33 -1.01
C ALA A 109 27.53 17.73 -0.43
N ASN A 110 26.56 17.86 0.48
CA ASN A 110 26.08 19.15 0.97
C ASN A 110 25.72 19.10 2.46
N ASP A 111 26.69 19.40 3.31
CA ASP A 111 26.61 19.34 4.77
C ASP A 111 25.87 20.50 5.44
N LEU A 112 25.26 21.42 4.68
CA LEU A 112 24.59 22.62 5.21
C LEU A 112 23.44 22.34 6.20
N ARG A 113 22.99 21.08 6.33
CA ARG A 113 22.21 20.66 7.49
C ARG A 113 22.38 19.16 7.80
N PRO A 114 22.92 18.78 8.98
CA PRO A 114 22.95 17.39 9.41
C PRO A 114 21.53 16.80 9.45
N ARG A 115 21.35 15.57 8.97
CA ARG A 115 20.03 14.91 8.98
C ARG A 115 19.52 14.65 10.41
N TRP A 116 20.43 14.60 11.37
CA TRP A 116 20.21 14.21 12.75
C TRP A 116 20.32 15.37 13.75
N ASP A 117 20.05 16.61 13.30
CA ASP A 117 19.77 17.72 14.22
C ASP A 117 18.58 17.37 15.14
N PHE A 118 18.55 17.91 16.37
CA PHE A 118 17.47 17.63 17.34
C PHE A 118 16.04 17.81 16.77
N PRO A 119 15.71 18.87 16.01
CA PRO A 119 14.39 18.98 15.36
C PRO A 119 14.13 17.92 14.28
N GLY A 120 15.18 17.46 13.57
CA GLY A 120 15.09 16.40 12.57
C GLY A 120 14.85 15.03 13.21
N ALA A 121 15.53 14.75 14.32
CA ALA A 121 15.30 13.55 15.13
C ALA A 121 13.89 13.54 15.76
N PHE A 122 13.41 14.68 16.28
CA PHE A 122 12.06 14.82 16.82
C PHE A 122 10.99 14.57 15.75
N TYR A 123 11.10 15.22 14.58
CA TYR A 123 10.20 14.99 13.44
C TYR A 123 10.19 13.52 13.00
N PHE A 124 11.35 12.87 12.97
CA PHE A 124 11.46 11.46 12.65
C PHE A 124 10.67 10.58 13.64
N VAL A 125 10.86 10.75 14.95
CA VAL A 125 10.09 10.01 15.96
C VAL A 125 8.60 10.27 15.82
N SER A 126 8.19 11.53 15.57
CA SER A 126 6.78 11.87 15.30
C SER A 126 6.21 11.13 14.08
N THR A 127 6.94 11.05 12.97
CA THR A 127 6.46 10.33 11.76
C THR A 127 6.41 8.81 11.92
N VAL A 128 7.27 8.23 12.78
CA VAL A 128 7.21 6.80 13.16
C VAL A 128 5.98 6.53 14.02
N VAL A 129 5.73 7.36 15.04
CA VAL A 129 4.56 7.23 15.94
C VAL A 129 3.23 7.47 15.20
N SER A 130 3.17 8.45 14.32
CA SER A 130 1.95 8.77 13.56
C SER A 130 1.68 7.82 12.38
N THR A 131 2.57 6.85 12.08
CA THR A 131 2.48 5.94 10.91
C THR A 131 2.46 6.60 9.51
N ILE A 132 2.58 7.94 9.44
CA ILE A 132 2.53 8.73 8.19
C ILE A 132 3.67 8.40 7.24
N GLY A 133 4.80 7.87 7.76
CA GLY A 133 5.68 6.99 6.99
C GLY A 133 6.22 7.53 5.65
N HIS A 134 6.57 8.83 5.56
CA HIS A 134 7.16 9.39 4.34
C HIS A 134 8.39 8.57 3.91
N SER A 135 8.25 7.92 2.74
CA SER A 135 9.10 6.82 2.25
C SER A 135 10.61 7.12 2.23
N CYS A 136 10.99 8.39 2.11
CA CYS A 136 12.38 8.85 2.16
C CYS A 136 13.10 8.48 3.48
N THR A 137 12.40 8.37 4.61
CA THR A 137 13.01 8.01 5.91
C THR A 137 13.02 6.50 6.17
N HIS A 138 12.17 5.73 5.50
CA HIS A 138 12.17 4.26 5.60
C HIS A 138 13.42 3.63 4.95
N PHE A 139 13.95 4.24 3.88
CA PHE A 139 15.23 3.83 3.28
C PHE A 139 16.42 4.01 4.26
N ILE A 140 16.34 4.98 5.16
CA ILE A 140 17.36 5.26 6.19
C ILE A 140 17.27 4.23 7.33
N MET A 141 16.05 3.87 7.78
CA MET A 141 15.86 2.84 8.82
C MET A 141 16.43 1.46 8.45
N ARG A 142 16.36 1.05 7.17
CA ARG A 142 16.94 -0.22 6.69
C ARG A 142 18.48 -0.24 6.62
N ARG A 143 19.16 0.88 6.90
CA ARG A 143 20.63 1.00 6.91
C ARG A 143 21.25 1.22 8.30
N LEU A 144 20.45 1.23 9.37
CA LEU A 144 20.93 1.26 10.76
C LEU A 144 20.90 -0.11 11.45
N THR A 145 20.54 -1.17 10.70
CA THR A 145 20.42 -2.56 11.17
C THR A 145 21.36 -3.52 10.42
N LYS A 146 22.35 -2.97 9.71
CA LYS A 146 23.54 -3.62 9.15
C LYS A 146 24.72 -2.67 9.30
#